data_AF-A0A0B4H040-F1
#
_entry.id   AF-A0A0B4H040-F1
#
_cell.length_a   1.000
_cell.length_b   1.000
_cell.length_c   1.000
_cell.angle_alpha   90.00
_cell.angle_beta   90.00
_cell.angle_gamma   90.00
#
_symmetry.space_group_name_H-M   'P 1'
#
loop_
_entity.id
_entity.type
_entity.pdbx_description
1 polymer ?
#
loop_
_entity_poly.entity_id
_entity_poly.type
_entity_poly.pdbx_seq_one_letter_code
_entity_poly.pdbx_strand_id
1 'polypeptide(L)'
;MKDQSYVNGNYRLYSYIGLDGWQNEVSLKVGVESGINVCQGKITNKFHHAKILFRGPNEQPMSYYNFNKDFIEPGDLITAYVWCTPDGKVGKATLFNEAKNIYDGGEVKAPEPGVVVKGQSGEWIVAAKNPGTPPPYDYLFPHYGATTFFNGFVTRNDEIEQSMSEAMLADAEDVKSSAQQKHEVVIYSG
;
A
#
# COMPACT_ATOMS: atom_id res chain seq x y z
N MET A 1 -11.70 -12.09 -30.68
CA MET A 1 -12.45 -11.74 -29.45
C MET A 1 -11.76 -10.56 -28.80
N LYS A 2 -12.47 -9.44 -28.59
CA LYS A 2 -11.91 -8.29 -27.86
C LYS A 2 -11.95 -8.64 -26.38
N ASP A 3 -10.79 -8.66 -25.74
CA ASP A 3 -10.65 -8.79 -24.29
C ASP A 3 -11.33 -7.59 -23.62
N GLN A 4 -12.56 -7.77 -23.14
CA GLN A 4 -13.37 -6.76 -22.44
C GLN A 4 -13.26 -6.93 -20.91
N SER A 5 -12.12 -7.38 -20.40
CA SER A 5 -11.90 -7.68 -18.97
C SER A 5 -11.98 -6.45 -18.04
N TYR A 6 -11.93 -5.23 -18.58
CA TYR A 6 -11.96 -4.00 -17.81
C TYR A 6 -13.10 -3.06 -18.21
N VAL A 7 -13.86 -2.61 -17.20
CA VAL A 7 -14.89 -1.56 -17.35
C VAL A 7 -14.22 -0.19 -17.31
N ASN A 8 -14.85 0.83 -17.91
CA ASN A 8 -14.35 2.20 -17.81
C ASN A 8 -14.28 2.65 -16.35
N GLY A 9 -13.15 3.22 -15.97
CA GLY A 9 -12.93 3.61 -14.58
C GLY A 9 -11.46 3.85 -14.26
N ASN A 10 -11.24 4.29 -13.03
CA ASN A 10 -9.92 4.42 -12.46
C ASN A 10 -9.80 3.38 -11.37
N TYR A 11 -8.74 2.60 -11.46
CA TYR A 11 -8.48 1.57 -10.46
C TYR A 11 -7.13 1.83 -9.81
N ARG A 12 -7.09 1.69 -8.49
CA ARG A 12 -5.91 1.98 -7.68
C ARG A 12 -5.67 0.81 -6.74
N LEU A 13 -4.45 0.31 -6.75
CA LEU A 13 -3.91 -0.59 -5.75
C LEU A 13 -2.90 0.17 -4.91
N TYR A 14 -2.92 -0.08 -3.62
CA TYR A 14 -1.98 0.43 -2.65
C TYR A 14 -1.29 -0.76 -2.01
N SER A 15 0.03 -0.79 -2.07
CA SER A 15 0.87 -1.79 -1.41
C SER A 15 1.80 -1.05 -0.48
N TYR A 16 1.66 -1.26 0.83
CA TYR A 16 2.40 -0.47 1.81
C TYR A 16 2.76 -1.26 3.06
N ILE A 17 3.79 -0.77 3.74
CA ILE A 17 4.03 -1.07 5.14
C ILE A 17 3.71 0.16 5.98
N GLY A 18 3.32 -0.02 7.24
CA GLY A 18 2.93 1.10 8.07
C GLY A 18 3.01 0.84 9.57
N LEU A 19 2.97 1.95 10.30
CA LEU A 19 2.74 2.01 11.74
C LEU A 19 1.34 2.59 11.96
N ASP A 20 0.58 1.94 12.85
CA ASP A 20 -0.81 2.24 13.13
C ASP A 20 -1.75 2.21 11.89
N GLY A 21 -3.03 2.49 12.10
CA GLY A 21 -4.09 2.41 11.09
C GLY A 21 -5.21 1.44 11.46
N TRP A 22 -4.87 0.38 12.22
CA TRP A 22 -5.83 -0.58 12.74
C TRP A 22 -6.32 -0.25 14.15
N GLN A 23 -5.44 -0.31 15.15
CA GLN A 23 -5.80 -0.05 16.56
C GLN A 23 -5.85 1.45 16.88
N ASN A 24 -5.02 2.23 16.21
CA ASN A 24 -5.01 3.69 16.26
C ASN A 24 -5.38 4.21 14.87
N GLU A 25 -6.35 5.12 14.77
CA GLU A 25 -6.82 5.61 13.47
C GLU A 25 -5.80 6.52 12.76
N VAL A 26 -4.88 7.13 13.53
CA VAL A 26 -3.73 7.84 12.98
C VAL A 26 -2.75 6.82 12.44
N SER A 27 -2.16 7.06 11.27
CA SER A 27 -1.22 6.11 10.66
C SER A 27 -0.08 6.80 9.91
N LEU A 28 1.06 6.12 9.88
CA LEU A 28 2.20 6.45 9.04
C LEU A 28 2.48 5.28 8.10
N LYS A 29 2.48 5.53 6.80
CA LYS A 29 2.57 4.50 5.77
C LYS A 29 3.65 4.87 4.76
N VAL A 30 4.38 3.89 4.28
CA VAL A 30 5.23 4.01 3.09
C VAL A 30 4.90 2.90 2.12
N GLY A 31 4.75 3.25 0.86
CA GLY A 31 4.38 2.26 -0.14
C GLY A 31 4.14 2.86 -1.51
N VAL A 32 3.49 2.05 -2.35
CA VAL A 32 3.29 2.33 -3.77
C VAL A 32 1.81 2.37 -4.08
N GLU A 33 1.38 3.46 -4.71
CA GLU A 33 0.12 3.54 -5.44
C GLU A 33 0.35 3.07 -6.88
N SER A 34 -0.25 1.94 -7.25
CA SER A 34 -0.26 1.41 -8.62
C SER A 34 -1.63 1.65 -9.25
N GLY A 35 -1.67 2.40 -10.35
CA GLY A 35 -2.92 2.84 -10.97
C GLY A 35 -3.05 2.45 -12.43
N ILE A 36 -4.27 2.06 -12.81
CA ILE A 36 -4.67 1.92 -14.22
C ILE A 36 -5.89 2.80 -14.50
N ASN A 37 -5.92 3.44 -15.66
CA ASN A 37 -7.09 4.16 -16.15
C ASN A 37 -7.62 3.44 -17.39
N VAL A 38 -8.93 3.21 -17.44
CA VAL A 38 -9.59 2.46 -18.50
C VAL A 38 -10.66 3.33 -19.16
N CYS A 39 -10.58 3.46 -20.49
CA CYS A 39 -11.57 4.16 -21.31
C CYS A 39 -11.93 3.32 -22.53
N GLN A 40 -13.22 3.19 -22.80
CA GLN A 40 -13.80 2.31 -23.83
C GLN A 40 -13.26 0.86 -23.76
N GLY A 41 -13.11 0.34 -22.53
CA GLY A 41 -12.59 -1.00 -22.26
C GLY A 41 -11.10 -1.19 -22.56
N LYS A 42 -10.34 -0.11 -22.77
CA LYS A 42 -8.89 -0.14 -22.99
C LYS A 42 -8.15 0.60 -21.91
N ILE A 43 -7.02 0.03 -21.46
CA ILE A 43 -6.09 0.73 -20.57
C ILE A 43 -5.48 1.90 -21.34
N THR A 44 -5.73 3.12 -20.88
CA THR A 44 -5.18 4.36 -21.47
C THR A 44 -3.98 4.89 -20.71
N ASN A 45 -3.83 4.51 -19.45
CA ASN A 45 -2.70 4.94 -18.61
C ASN A 45 -2.36 3.87 -17.56
N LYS A 46 -1.07 3.78 -17.24
CA LYS A 46 -0.52 3.01 -16.12
C LYS A 46 0.48 3.88 -15.37
N PHE A 47 0.48 3.82 -14.05
CA PHE A 47 1.44 4.57 -13.24
C PHE A 47 1.73 3.89 -11.90
N HIS A 48 2.89 4.21 -11.34
CA HIS A 48 3.34 3.75 -10.04
C HIS A 48 3.95 4.95 -9.30
N HIS A 49 3.38 5.29 -8.14
CA HIS A 49 3.86 6.41 -7.34
C HIS A 49 4.17 5.93 -5.92
N ALA A 50 5.45 5.98 -5.56
CA ALA A 50 5.88 5.74 -4.19
C ALA A 50 5.66 6.99 -3.33
N LYS A 51 5.14 6.80 -2.11
CA LYS A 51 4.83 7.89 -1.17
C LYS A 51 5.06 7.48 0.28
N ILE A 52 5.38 8.47 1.12
CA ILE A 52 5.16 8.43 2.57
C ILE A 52 3.86 9.17 2.84
N LEU A 53 2.98 8.60 3.63
CA LEU A 53 1.71 9.20 4.04
C LEU A 53 1.61 9.22 5.56
N PHE A 54 1.37 10.39 6.14
CA PHE A 54 0.99 10.53 7.54
C PHE A 54 -0.46 11.02 7.57
N ARG A 55 -1.34 10.16 8.06
CA ARG A 55 -2.79 10.39 8.12
C ARG A 55 -3.26 10.52 9.55
N GLY A 56 -4.11 11.50 9.81
CA GLY A 56 -4.91 11.59 11.02
C GLY A 56 -6.10 10.62 11.04
N PRO A 57 -6.95 10.73 12.07
CA PRO A 57 -8.15 9.89 12.24
C PRO A 57 -9.10 9.98 11.04
N ASN A 58 -9.83 8.91 10.72
CA ASN A 58 -10.71 8.89 9.53
C ASN A 58 -10.01 9.25 8.20
N GLU A 59 -8.73 8.91 8.07
CA GLU A 59 -7.85 9.23 6.94
C GLU A 59 -7.57 10.73 6.72
N GLN A 60 -7.92 11.62 7.66
CA GLN A 60 -7.71 13.07 7.56
C GLN A 60 -7.34 13.70 8.92
N PRO A 61 -6.64 14.84 8.97
CA PRO A 61 -5.91 15.49 7.87
C PRO A 61 -4.71 14.64 7.40
N MET A 62 -4.06 15.02 6.30
CA MET A 62 -2.98 14.23 5.69
C MET A 62 -1.79 15.10 5.30
N SER A 63 -0.59 14.61 5.56
CA SER A 63 0.67 15.09 5.00
C SER A 63 1.38 13.96 4.26
N TYR A 64 2.22 14.31 3.28
CA TYR A 64 2.87 13.31 2.43
C TYR A 64 4.22 13.77 1.91
N TYR A 65 5.03 12.79 1.54
CA TYR A 65 6.27 12.95 0.78
C TYR A 65 6.18 12.08 -0.48
N ASN A 66 6.50 12.65 -1.64
CA ASN A 66 6.58 11.90 -2.90
C ASN A 66 8.04 11.54 -3.15
N PHE A 67 8.28 10.26 -3.44
CA PHE A 67 9.56 9.82 -3.97
C PHE A 67 9.69 10.23 -5.45
N ASN A 68 10.90 10.08 -5.99
CA ASN A 68 11.16 10.32 -7.41
C ASN A 68 10.18 9.57 -8.33
N LYS A 69 9.72 10.25 -9.40
CA LYS A 69 8.66 9.72 -10.28
C LYS A 69 9.05 8.40 -10.98
N ASP A 70 10.33 8.20 -11.24
CA ASP A 70 10.86 7.03 -11.94
C ASP A 70 11.48 6.00 -10.97
N PHE A 71 11.17 6.13 -9.67
CA PHE A 71 11.71 5.27 -8.62
C PHE A 71 11.25 3.82 -8.75
N ILE A 72 10.07 3.55 -9.32
CA ILE A 72 9.48 2.20 -9.39
C ILE A 72 8.95 1.88 -10.78
N GLU A 73 9.25 0.67 -11.23
CA GLU A 73 8.67 0.02 -12.41
C GLU A 73 8.03 -1.34 -12.05
N PRO A 74 7.12 -1.86 -12.88
CA PRO A 74 6.57 -3.20 -12.70
C PRO A 74 7.66 -4.27 -12.65
N GLY A 75 7.62 -5.10 -11.61
CA GLY A 75 8.58 -6.20 -11.40
C GLY A 75 9.79 -5.82 -10.56
N ASP A 76 9.95 -4.55 -10.19
CA ASP A 76 10.99 -4.13 -9.26
C ASP A 76 10.79 -4.76 -7.88
N LEU A 77 11.89 -5.18 -7.27
CA LEU A 77 11.93 -5.60 -5.88
C LEU A 77 12.21 -4.37 -5.00
N ILE A 78 11.31 -4.11 -4.04
CA ILE A 78 11.39 -2.94 -3.16
C ILE A 78 11.55 -3.38 -1.71
N THR A 79 12.60 -2.89 -1.06
CA THR A 79 12.77 -2.94 0.40
C THR A 79 12.28 -1.63 0.99
N ALA A 80 11.48 -1.70 2.06
CA ALA A 80 10.88 -0.53 2.67
C ALA A 80 11.12 -0.52 4.19
N TYR A 81 11.41 0.66 4.73
CA TYR A 81 11.51 0.92 6.16
C TYR A 81 10.66 2.11 6.52
N VAL A 82 9.92 2.02 7.63
CA VAL A 82 9.11 3.11 8.18
C VAL A 82 9.30 3.18 9.69
N TRP A 83 9.49 4.39 10.21
CA TRP A 83 9.63 4.62 11.64
C TRP A 83 9.15 6.03 11.99
N CYS A 84 8.89 6.27 13.27
CA CYS A 84 8.55 7.60 13.77
C CYS A 84 9.51 8.06 14.87
N THR A 85 9.53 9.36 15.14
CA THR A 85 10.17 9.89 16.35
C THR A 85 9.51 9.33 17.61
N PRO A 86 10.20 9.31 18.77
CA PRO A 86 9.64 8.79 20.02
C PRO A 86 8.34 9.49 20.46
N ASP A 87 8.13 10.74 20.04
CA ASP A 87 6.89 11.49 20.32
C ASP A 87 5.79 11.30 19.26
N GLY A 88 6.03 10.46 18.24
CA GLY A 88 5.08 10.10 17.21
C GLY A 88 4.73 11.21 16.22
N LYS A 89 5.39 12.37 16.27
CA LYS A 89 5.02 13.57 15.49
C LYS A 89 5.74 13.71 14.16
N VAL A 90 6.83 12.98 13.95
CA VAL A 90 7.55 12.97 12.68
C VAL A 90 7.71 11.53 12.22
N GLY A 91 7.14 11.24 11.05
CA GLY A 91 7.34 10.00 10.36
C GLY A 91 8.53 10.08 9.40
N LYS A 92 9.25 8.98 9.28
CA LYS A 92 10.37 8.83 8.36
C LYS A 92 10.23 7.51 7.64
N ALA A 93 10.65 7.48 6.40
CA ALA A 93 10.72 6.25 5.66
C ALA A 93 11.85 6.27 4.64
N THR A 94 12.27 5.09 4.23
CA THR A 94 13.24 4.88 3.16
C THR A 94 12.75 3.72 2.31
N LEU A 95 12.83 3.91 1.00
CA LEU A 95 12.64 2.84 0.04
C LEU A 95 13.97 2.57 -0.65
N PHE A 96 14.27 1.29 -0.85
CA PHE A 96 15.37 0.81 -1.67
C PHE A 96 14.77 0.01 -2.82
N ASN A 97 15.05 0.42 -4.05
CA ASN A 97 14.74 -0.36 -5.23
C ASN A 97 15.95 -1.25 -5.53
N GLU A 98 15.82 -2.53 -5.18
CA GLU A 98 16.87 -3.54 -5.31
C GLU A 98 17.21 -3.83 -6.77
N ALA A 99 16.22 -3.77 -7.66
CA ALA A 99 16.43 -4.03 -9.08
C ALA A 99 17.27 -2.94 -9.75
N LYS A 100 17.07 -1.69 -9.33
CA LYS A 100 17.78 -0.52 -9.86
C LYS A 100 19.00 -0.10 -9.03
N ASN A 101 19.19 -0.68 -7.85
CA ASN A 101 20.21 -0.31 -6.87
C ASN A 101 20.17 1.19 -6.54
N ILE A 102 18.97 1.73 -6.33
CA ILE A 102 18.74 3.12 -5.91
C ILE A 102 17.95 3.15 -4.62
N TYR A 103 18.19 4.15 -3.78
CA TYR A 103 17.40 4.39 -2.59
C TYR A 103 17.02 5.85 -2.51
N ASP A 104 15.91 6.09 -1.85
CA ASP A 104 15.40 7.42 -1.58
C ASP A 104 14.66 7.39 -0.25
N GLY A 105 14.56 8.52 0.42
CA GLY A 105 14.07 8.61 1.78
C GLY A 105 13.57 10.01 2.10
N GLY A 106 12.57 10.07 2.96
CA GLY A 106 11.90 11.31 3.30
C GLY A 106 11.42 11.34 4.74
N GLU A 107 11.09 12.54 5.17
CA GLU A 107 10.40 12.78 6.43
C GLU A 107 9.09 13.51 6.18
N VAL A 108 8.11 13.24 7.04
CA VAL A 108 6.79 13.85 7.02
C VAL A 108 6.39 14.21 8.45
N LYS A 109 6.00 15.46 8.66
CA LYS A 109 5.49 15.92 9.96
C LYS A 109 4.02 15.60 10.09
N ALA A 110 3.56 15.41 11.32
CA ALA A 110 2.15 15.30 11.64
C ALA A 110 1.38 16.47 10.98
N PRO A 111 0.25 16.20 10.32
CA PRO A 111 -0.49 17.21 9.57
C PRO A 111 -1.04 18.33 10.47
N GLU A 112 -1.34 18.03 11.74
CA GLU A 112 -1.88 18.98 12.71
C GLU A 112 -1.41 18.68 14.15
N PRO A 113 -1.47 19.66 15.07
CA PRO A 113 -1.23 19.42 16.49
C PRO A 113 -2.16 18.33 17.05
N GLY A 114 -1.59 17.38 17.79
CA GLY A 114 -2.35 16.27 18.41
C GLY A 114 -2.48 15.01 17.56
N VAL A 115 -2.16 15.07 16.26
CA VAL A 115 -2.06 13.88 15.41
C VAL A 115 -0.71 13.20 15.67
N VAL A 116 -0.74 11.99 16.24
CA VAL A 116 0.47 11.24 16.61
C VAL A 116 0.34 9.75 16.30
N VAL A 117 1.42 9.17 15.79
CA VAL A 117 1.59 7.72 15.74
C VAL A 117 1.92 7.24 17.16
N LYS A 118 1.19 6.24 17.63
CA LYS A 118 1.35 5.61 18.95
C LYS A 118 2.18 4.33 18.88
N GLY A 119 2.30 3.71 17.70
CA GLY A 119 3.05 2.46 17.52
C GLY A 119 2.35 1.26 18.15
N GLN A 120 1.02 1.22 18.06
CA GLN A 120 0.16 0.14 18.54
C GLN A 120 0.02 -0.99 17.52
N SER A 121 0.20 -0.71 16.22
CA SER A 121 0.29 -1.75 15.19
C SER A 121 1.43 -1.51 14.20
N GLY A 122 1.92 -2.62 13.65
CA GLY A 122 2.73 -2.67 12.44
C GLY A 122 2.00 -3.49 11.39
N GLU A 123 1.98 -3.01 10.15
CA GLU A 123 1.07 -3.54 9.13
C GLU A 123 1.77 -3.70 7.77
N TRP A 124 1.42 -4.78 7.07
CA TRP A 124 1.78 -5.05 5.67
C TRP A 124 0.50 -5.24 4.88
N ILE A 125 0.14 -4.27 4.05
CA ILE A 125 -1.22 -4.20 3.50
C ILE A 125 -1.20 -4.08 1.99
N VAL A 126 -2.09 -4.83 1.37
CA VAL A 126 -2.58 -4.60 0.02
C VAL A 126 -4.02 -4.10 0.12
N ALA A 127 -4.32 -2.95 -0.45
CA ALA A 127 -5.66 -2.39 -0.49
C ALA A 127 -5.97 -1.86 -1.89
N ALA A 128 -7.24 -1.85 -2.31
CA ALA A 128 -7.63 -1.13 -3.53
C ALA A 128 -8.76 -0.14 -3.27
N LYS A 129 -8.83 0.82 -4.18
CA LYS A 129 -9.93 1.78 -4.28
C LYS A 129 -10.19 2.06 -5.75
N ASN A 130 -11.46 2.10 -6.15
CA ASN A 130 -11.86 2.37 -7.52
C ASN A 130 -12.61 3.71 -7.62
N PRO A 131 -11.91 4.84 -7.48
CA PRO A 131 -12.55 6.15 -7.47
C PRO A 131 -13.21 6.47 -8.82
N GLY A 132 -14.51 6.78 -8.79
CA GLY A 132 -15.27 7.17 -9.97
C GLY A 132 -15.72 6.01 -10.86
N THR A 133 -15.53 4.76 -10.42
CA THR A 133 -16.13 3.58 -11.06
C THR A 133 -17.58 3.44 -10.58
N PRO A 134 -18.57 3.28 -11.48
CA PRO A 134 -19.97 3.18 -11.07
C PRO A 134 -20.28 1.83 -10.41
N PRO A 135 -21.24 1.75 -9.46
CA PRO A 135 -21.75 0.48 -8.97
C PRO A 135 -22.32 -0.39 -10.11
N PRO A 136 -22.22 -1.73 -10.06
CA PRO A 136 -21.57 -2.55 -9.04
C PRO A 136 -20.07 -2.78 -9.32
N TYR A 137 -19.42 -1.94 -10.12
CA TYR A 137 -18.03 -2.15 -10.52
C TYR A 137 -17.04 -1.45 -9.57
N ASP A 138 -17.54 -0.69 -8.60
CA ASP A 138 -16.78 0.05 -7.59
C ASP A 138 -16.02 -0.87 -6.62
N TYR A 139 -16.51 -2.09 -6.40
CA TYR A 139 -15.81 -3.11 -5.61
C TYR A 139 -14.88 -4.02 -6.43
N LEU A 140 -14.81 -3.91 -7.76
CA LEU A 140 -14.00 -4.85 -8.55
C LEU A 140 -12.52 -4.57 -8.42
N PHE A 141 -11.77 -5.46 -7.77
CA PHE A 141 -10.32 -5.41 -7.77
C PHE A 141 -9.78 -5.73 -9.18
N PRO A 142 -9.04 -4.84 -9.84
CA PRO A 142 -8.28 -5.23 -11.01
C PRO A 142 -7.29 -6.30 -10.62
N HIS A 143 -7.05 -7.22 -11.55
CA HIS A 143 -6.00 -8.20 -11.38
C HIS A 143 -4.63 -7.53 -11.57
N TYR A 144 -4.02 -7.06 -10.49
CA TYR A 144 -2.65 -6.54 -10.47
C TYR A 144 -1.58 -7.65 -10.39
N GLY A 145 -2.00 -8.91 -10.39
CA GLY A 145 -1.13 -10.05 -10.09
C GLY A 145 -1.10 -10.34 -8.59
N ALA A 146 -0.02 -10.97 -8.13
CA ALA A 146 0.24 -11.18 -6.72
C ALA A 146 1.25 -10.14 -6.22
N THR A 147 0.96 -9.52 -5.08
CA THR A 147 1.93 -8.75 -4.30
C THR A 147 2.30 -9.58 -3.09
N THR A 148 3.59 -9.73 -2.83
CA THR A 148 4.10 -10.51 -1.69
C THR A 148 5.00 -9.63 -0.83
N PHE A 149 4.72 -9.61 0.46
CA PHE A 149 5.64 -9.09 1.47
C PHE A 149 6.44 -10.26 2.04
N PHE A 150 7.74 -10.07 2.22
CA PHE A 150 8.61 -11.06 2.85
C PHE A 150 9.68 -10.35 3.67
N ASN A 151 10.31 -11.06 4.61
CA ASN A 151 11.26 -10.52 5.58
C ASN A 151 10.69 -9.34 6.41
N GLY A 152 9.38 -9.34 6.67
CA GLY A 152 8.73 -8.33 7.48
C GLY A 152 8.96 -8.56 8.98
N PHE A 153 9.37 -7.51 9.68
CA PHE A 153 9.42 -7.45 11.13
C PHE A 153 9.05 -6.05 11.65
N VAL A 154 8.69 -5.97 12.92
CA VAL A 154 8.57 -4.70 13.64
C VAL A 154 9.40 -4.73 14.92
N THR A 155 9.98 -3.58 15.27
CA THR A 155 10.68 -3.39 16.54
C THR A 155 9.83 -2.52 17.44
N ARG A 156 9.63 -2.98 18.68
CA ARG A 156 8.84 -2.28 19.69
C ARG A 156 9.75 -1.53 20.68
N ASN A 157 9.17 -0.67 21.50
CA ASN A 157 9.89 0.10 22.52
C ASN A 157 10.58 -0.78 23.59
N ASP A 158 10.17 -2.04 23.72
CA ASP A 158 10.82 -3.06 24.56
C ASP A 158 11.97 -3.78 23.83
N GLU A 159 12.38 -3.29 22.65
CA GLU A 159 13.44 -3.81 21.79
C GLU A 159 13.20 -5.23 21.27
N ILE A 160 11.98 -5.76 21.47
CA ILE A 160 11.59 -7.05 20.92
C ILE A 160 11.23 -6.87 19.45
N GLU A 161 11.88 -7.68 18.62
CA GLU A 161 11.50 -7.87 17.23
C GLU A 161 10.36 -8.87 17.14
N GLN A 162 9.28 -8.51 16.43
CA GLN A 162 8.19 -9.42 16.11
C GLN A 162 8.14 -9.66 14.60
N SER A 163 8.09 -10.92 14.22
CA SER A 163 8.01 -11.34 12.82
C SER A 163 6.62 -11.12 12.25
N MET A 164 6.53 -10.81 10.96
CA MET A 164 5.25 -10.79 10.23
C MET A 164 4.49 -12.13 10.28
N SER A 165 5.17 -13.24 10.61
CA SER A 165 4.53 -14.54 10.79
C SER A 165 3.62 -14.62 12.01
N GLU A 166 3.80 -13.71 12.98
CA GLU A 166 2.92 -13.56 14.15
C GLU A 166 1.74 -12.62 13.90
N ALA A 167 1.65 -12.02 12.70
CA ALA A 167 0.63 -11.04 12.38
C ALA A 167 -0.75 -11.67 12.19
N MET A 168 -1.78 -10.89 12.51
CA MET A 168 -3.16 -11.23 12.16
C MET A 168 -3.35 -11.11 10.65
N LEU A 169 -3.91 -12.14 10.02
CA LEU A 169 -4.36 -12.06 8.62
C LEU A 169 -5.68 -11.29 8.58
N ALA A 170 -5.67 -10.13 7.93
CA ALA A 170 -6.86 -9.39 7.58
C ALA A 170 -7.20 -9.71 6.11
N ASP A 171 -8.22 -10.55 5.90
CA ASP A 171 -8.68 -10.86 4.55
C ASP A 171 -9.68 -9.81 4.07
N ALA A 172 -9.64 -9.49 2.78
CA ALA A 172 -10.67 -8.68 2.15
C ALA A 172 -11.79 -9.65 1.75
N GLU A 173 -12.84 -9.76 2.58
CA GLU A 173 -14.02 -10.56 2.26
C GLU A 173 -14.44 -10.40 0.78
N ASP A 174 -14.47 -11.50 0.04
CA ASP A 174 -15.07 -11.71 -1.28
C ASP A 174 -15.05 -10.50 -2.24
N VAL A 175 -13.85 -10.02 -2.59
CA VAL A 175 -13.74 -9.08 -3.70
C VAL A 175 -13.91 -9.84 -5.02
N LYS A 176 -15.13 -9.84 -5.58
CA LYS A 176 -15.40 -10.43 -6.89
C LYS A 176 -14.40 -9.85 -7.91
N SER A 177 -13.57 -10.71 -8.49
CA SER A 177 -12.67 -10.31 -9.57
C SER A 177 -13.45 -10.14 -10.87
N SER A 178 -13.16 -9.09 -11.64
CA SER A 178 -13.72 -8.91 -12.99
C SER A 178 -13.07 -9.82 -14.04
N ALA A 179 -12.00 -10.53 -13.68
CA ALA A 179 -11.28 -11.44 -14.56
C ALA A 179 -11.81 -12.87 -14.40
N GLN A 180 -12.23 -13.50 -15.51
CA GLN A 180 -12.45 -14.95 -15.52
C GLN A 180 -11.08 -15.65 -15.40
N GLN A 181 -10.77 -16.17 -14.21
CA GLN A 181 -9.56 -16.98 -13.97
C GLN A 181 -9.66 -18.32 -14.72
N LYS A 182 -8.65 -18.66 -15.52
CA LYS A 182 -8.53 -19.99 -16.14
C LYS A 182 -7.66 -20.96 -15.33
N HIS A 183 -6.80 -20.45 -14.44
CA HIS A 183 -5.87 -21.26 -13.65
C HIS A 183 -5.63 -20.57 -12.30
N GLU A 184 -6.18 -21.13 -11.23
CA GLU A 184 -5.77 -20.80 -9.86
C GLU A 184 -4.47 -21.53 -9.54
N VAL A 185 -3.50 -20.82 -8.97
CA VAL A 185 -2.41 -21.44 -8.21
C VAL A 185 -2.64 -21.05 -6.76
N VAL A 186 -3.16 -22.00 -5.99
CA VAL A 186 -3.30 -21.89 -4.53
C VAL A 186 -1.94 -22.25 -3.94
N ILE A 187 -1.27 -21.27 -3.32
CA ILE A 187 -0.08 -21.53 -2.50
C ILE A 187 -0.54 -21.57 -1.05
N TYR A 188 -0.47 -22.75 -0.44
CA TYR A 188 -0.57 -22.91 1.00
C TYR A 188 0.80 -22.63 1.63
N SER A 189 0.84 -21.88 2.73
CA SER A 189 1.95 -21.94 3.69
C SER A 189 1.48 -22.70 4.93
N GLY A 190 2.19 -23.78 5.26
CA GLY A 190 2.08 -24.47 6.55
C GLY A 190 3.05 -23.92 7.58
#